data_AF-A0A8I1MB85-F1
#
_entry.id   AF-A0A8I1MB85-F1
#
_cell.length_a   1.000
_cell.length_b   1.000
_cell.length_c   1.000
_cell.angle_alpha   90.00
_cell.angle_beta   90.00
_cell.angle_gamma   90.00
#
_symmetry.space_group_name_H-M   'P 1'
#
loop_
_entity.id
_entity.type
_entity.pdbx_description
1 polymer ?
#
loop_
_entity_poly.entity_id
_entity_poly.type
_entity_poly.pdbx_seq_one_letter_code
_entity_poly.pdbx_strand_id
1 'polypeptide(L)' 'MMSYVDQELSIEDMLADPIVQTLMRYDGISASDVRHTIEQVNQNRAQKAEAALPETHHHNRLHWGAPHANTSRLRHNAA' A
#
# COMPACT_ATOMS: atom_id res chain seq x y z
N MET A 1 -25.76 0.60 15.38
CA MET A 1 -25.38 0.55 13.95
C MET A 1 -24.03 1.25 13.84
N MET A 2 -22.93 0.52 13.71
CA MET A 2 -21.63 1.16 13.50
C MET A 2 -21.55 1.58 12.04
N SER A 3 -21.62 2.88 11.79
CA SER A 3 -21.26 3.48 10.52
C SER A 3 -19.77 3.24 10.33
N TYR A 4 -19.39 2.34 9.42
CA TYR A 4 -18.03 2.34 8.90
C TYR A 4 -17.86 3.69 8.22
N VAL A 5 -17.12 4.58 8.89
CA VAL A 5 -16.89 5.93 8.41
C VAL A 5 -15.94 5.78 7.23
N ASP A 6 -16.49 5.73 6.02
CA ASP A 6 -15.76 5.65 4.73
C ASP A 6 -15.12 7.01 4.40
N GLN A 7 -14.68 7.73 5.42
CA GLN A 7 -14.12 9.05 5.33
C GLN A 7 -12.62 8.89 5.44
N GLU A 8 -11.93 9.14 4.33
CA GLU A 8 -10.48 9.11 4.29
C GLU A 8 -9.94 10.05 5.37
N LEU A 9 -9.17 9.48 6.31
CA LEU A 9 -8.54 10.24 7.38
C LEU A 9 -7.52 11.20 6.75
N SER A 10 -7.65 12.49 7.02
CA SER A 10 -6.65 13.47 6.58
C SER A 10 -5.30 13.16 7.18
N ILE A 11 -4.23 13.46 6.45
CA ILE A 11 -2.85 13.34 6.96
C ILE A 11 -2.69 14.16 8.24
N GLU A 12 -3.33 15.33 8.33
CA GLU A 12 -3.23 16.18 9.52
C GLU A 12 -3.91 15.55 10.74
N ASP A 13 -5.05 14.89 10.53
CA ASP A 13 -5.76 14.19 11.60
C ASP A 13 -4.96 12.95 12.05
N MET A 14 -4.33 12.24 11.10
CA MET A 14 -3.41 11.15 11.39
C MET A 14 -2.18 11.63 12.19
N LEU A 15 -1.58 12.76 11.83
CA LEU A 15 -0.42 13.32 12.53
C LEU A 15 -0.77 13.87 13.91
N ALA A 16 -2.04 14.21 14.14
CA ALA A 16 -2.56 14.60 15.44
C ALA A 16 -2.88 13.39 16.35
N ASP A 17 -2.89 12.16 15.83
CA ASP A 17 -3.18 10.96 16.63
C ASP A 17 -2.09 10.70 17.70
N PRO A 18 -2.45 10.50 18.98
CA PRO A 18 -1.49 10.27 20.06
C PRO A 18 -0.59 9.03 19.91
N ILE A 19 -1.10 7.97 19.26
CA ILE A 19 -0.34 6.75 18.97
C ILE A 19 0.70 7.07 17.90
N VAL A 20 0.30 7.75 16.83
CA VAL A 20 1.19 8.16 15.75
C VAL A 20 2.29 9.09 16.27
N GLN A 21 1.92 10.11 17.07
CA GLN A 21 2.90 11.00 17.70
C GLN A 21 3.89 10.25 18.61
N THR A 22 3.42 9.22 19.32
CA THR A 22 4.28 8.41 20.20
C THR A 22 5.29 7.60 19.38
N LEU A 23 4.86 6.98 18.27
CA LEU A 23 5.75 6.24 17.37
C LEU A 23 6.76 7.16 16.69
N MET A 24 6.30 8.30 16.16
CA MET A 24 7.18 9.30 15.55
C MET A 24 8.26 9.79 16.52
N ARG A 25 7.89 10.04 17.78
CA ARG A 25 8.86 10.43 18.82
C ARG A 25 9.87 9.31 19.10
N TYR A 26 9.43 8.06 19.13
CA TYR A 26 10.30 6.90 19.35
C TYR A 26 11.31 6.74 18.20
N ASP A 27 10.87 6.96 16.96
CA ASP A 27 11.70 6.84 15.75
C ASP A 27 12.49 8.12 15.43
N GLY A 28 12.30 9.21 16.18
CA GLY A 28 12.96 10.49 15.94
C GLY A 28 12.50 11.21 14.66
N ILE A 29 11.27 10.94 14.22
CA ILE A 29 10.68 11.48 12.99
C ILE A 29 9.83 12.71 13.32
N SER A 30 9.99 13.80 12.56
CA SER A 30 9.13 14.98 12.70
C SER A 30 7.93 14.94 11.75
N ALA A 31 6.86 15.67 12.08
CA ALA A 31 5.70 15.81 11.20
C ALA A 31 6.07 16.45 9.85
N SER A 32 7.07 17.32 9.83
CA SER A 32 7.59 17.93 8.62
C SER A 32 8.22 16.90 7.69
N ASP A 33 8.97 15.93 8.23
CA ASP A 33 9.59 14.86 7.44
C ASP A 33 8.54 13.99 6.76
N VAL A 34 7.46 13.68 7.48
CA VAL A 34 6.33 12.92 6.93
C VAL A 34 5.66 13.68 5.79
N ARG A 35 5.29 14.95 6.00
CA ARG A 35 4.66 15.78 4.96
C ARG A 35 5.54 15.89 3.73
N HIS A 36 6.82 16.17 3.92
CA HIS A 36 7.79 16.31 2.85
C HIS A 36 7.96 15.00 2.06
N THR A 37 8.02 13.86 2.75
CA THR A 37 8.10 12.54 2.08
C THR A 37 6.86 12.25 1.27
N ILE A 38 5.67 12.54 1.81
CA ILE A 38 4.39 12.38 1.08
C ILE A 38 4.37 13.27 -0.15
N GLU A 39 4.76 14.54 -0.01
CA GLU A 39 4.85 15.47 -1.13
C GLU A 39 5.79 14.95 -2.22
N GLN A 40 6.99 14.50 -1.86
CA GLN A 40 7.93 13.90 -2.81
C GLN A 40 7.34 12.67 -3.52
N VAL A 41 6.68 11.77 -2.79
CA VAL A 41 6.05 10.59 -3.37
C VAL A 41 4.95 10.99 -4.35
N ASN A 42 4.14 11.99 -4.02
CA ASN A 42 3.08 12.49 -4.88
C ASN A 42 3.66 13.15 -6.16
N GLN A 43 4.72 13.94 -6.03
CA GLN A 43 5.43 14.52 -7.18
C GLN A 43 6.01 13.43 -8.09
N ASN A 44 6.66 12.41 -7.52
CA ASN A 44 7.18 11.28 -8.29
C ASN A 44 6.08 10.48 -8.99
N ARG A 45 4.93 10.29 -8.35
CA ARG A 45 3.77 9.64 -8.97
C ARG A 45 3.22 10.47 -10.13
N ALA A 46 3.11 11.79 -9.98
CA ALA A 46 2.68 12.69 -11.04
C ALA A 46 3.64 12.63 -12.24
N GLN A 47 4.95 12.75 -12.00
CA GLN A 47 5.98 12.64 -13.06
C GLN A 47 5.95 11.27 -13.76
N LYS A 48 5.75 10.19 -13.01
CA LYS A 48 5.62 8.84 -13.58
C LYS A 48 4.33 8.65 -14.38
N ALA A 49 3.25 9.32 -14.00
CA ALA A 49 1.99 9.31 -14.76
C ALA A 49 2.11 10.15 -16.04
N GLU A 50 2.81 11.28 -15.99
CA GLU A 50 3.11 12.12 -17.16
C GLU A 50 4.05 11.43 -18.14
N ALA A 51 5.00 10.63 -17.64
CA ALA A 51 5.86 9.77 -18.47
C ALA A 51 5.14 8.54 -19.06
N ALA A 52 3.89 8.29 -18.68
CA ALA A 52 3.13 7.09 -19.04
C ALA A 52 1.83 7.41 -19.80
N LEU A 53 1.95 7.85 -21.07
CA LEU A 53 0.86 7.81 -22.05
C LEU A 53 1.40 7.41 -23.44
N PRO A 54 0.75 6.51 -24.21
CA PRO A 54 -0.20 5.46 -23.86
C PRO A 54 0.29 4.08 -24.33
N GLU A 55 0.67 3.19 -23.42
CA GLU A 55 0.66 1.75 -23.73
C GLU A 55 -0.28 1.05 -22.75
N THR A 56 -1.37 0.55 -23.34
CA THR A 56 -2.30 -0.49 -22.88
C THR A 56 -2.27 -0.85 -21.39
N HIS A 57 -3.38 -0.56 -20.72
CA HIS A 57 -3.72 -1.04 -19.38
C HIS A 57 -3.48 -2.55 -19.23
N HIS A 58 -2.31 -2.92 -18.70
CA HIS A 58 -2.10 -4.24 -18.10
C HIS A 58 -2.34 -4.11 -16.60
N HIS A 59 -3.54 -4.48 -16.18
CA HIS A 59 -3.94 -4.58 -14.79
C HIS A 59 -2.99 -5.54 -14.05
N ASN A 60 -2.15 -5.03 -13.16
CA ASN A 60 -1.38 -5.88 -12.26
C ASN A 60 -2.29 -6.32 -11.11
N ARG A 61 -3.05 -7.40 -11.32
CA ARG A 61 -3.79 -8.09 -10.26
C ARG A 61 -2.75 -8.64 -9.29
N LEU A 62 -2.52 -7.92 -8.18
CA LEU A 62 -1.74 -8.41 -7.05
C LEU A 62 -2.39 -9.69 -6.53
N HIS A 63 -1.80 -10.83 -6.89
CA HIS A 63 -2.18 -12.13 -6.37
C HIS A 63 -1.48 -12.28 -5.03
N TRP A 64 -2.20 -12.13 -3.92
CA TRP A 64 -1.76 -12.68 -2.63
C TRP A 64 -2.06 -14.19 -2.59
N GLY A 65 -1.61 -14.89 -3.64
CA GLY A 65 -1.80 -16.32 -3.82
C GLY A 65 -0.81 -17.07 -2.95
N ALA A 66 -1.35 -17.82 -1.99
CA ALA A 66 -0.68 -18.77 -1.11
C ALA A 66 0.47 -19.55 -1.79
N PRO A 67 1.50 -19.99 -1.02
CA PRO A 67 2.55 -20.83 -1.55
C PRO A 67 1.93 -22.03 -2.27
N HIS A 68 2.20 -22.10 -3.58
CA HIS A 68 2.09 -23.29 -4.41
C HIS A 68 2.55 -24.52 -3.62
N ALA A 69 1.59 -25.28 -3.11
CA ALA A 69 1.83 -26.61 -2.59
C ALA A 69 2.20 -27.49 -3.78
N ASN A 70 3.51 -27.67 -3.98
CA ASN A 70 4.04 -28.69 -4.86
C ASN A 70 3.74 -30.06 -4.23
N THR A 71 2.56 -30.63 -4.52
CA THR A 71 2.28 -32.04 -4.22
C THR A 71 2.15 -32.80 -5.52
N SER A 72 3.31 -33.28 -5.96
CA SER A 72 3.57 -34.60 -6.52
C SER A 72 2.37 -35.37 -7.10
N ARG A 73 2.51 -35.67 -8.39
CA ARG A 73 1.72 -36.60 -9.19
C ARG A 73 1.51 -37.94 -8.48
N LEU A 74 0.27 -38.28 -8.17
CA LEU A 74 -0.17 -39.68 -8.01
C LEU A 74 -1.22 -39.97 -9.08
N ARG A 75 -0.74 -40.43 -10.24
CA ARG A 75 -1.58 -41.07 -11.25
C ARG A 75 -1.75 -42.54 -10.83
N HIS A 76 -2.95 -42.90 -10.41
CA HIS A 76 -3.33 -44.30 -10.24
C HIS A 76 -3.63 -44.88 -11.63
N ASN A 77 -2.79 -45.79 -12.13
CA ASN A 77 -3.18 -46.72 -13.19
C ASN A 77 -3.66 -47.99 -12.50
N ALA A 78 -4.91 -48.36 -12.75
CA ALA A 78 -5.45 -49.67 -12.45
C ALA A 78 -4.77 -50.72 -13.35
N ALA A 79 -4.44 -51.87 -12.77
CA ALA A 79 -4.08 -53.11 -13.45
C ALA A 79 -4.99 -54.21 -12.93
#